data_AF-A0A1R1BBA5-F1
#
_entry.id   AF-A0A1R1BBA5-F1
#
_cell.length_a   1.000
_cell.length_b   1.000
_cell.length_c   1.000
_cell.angle_alpha   90.00
_cell.angle_beta   90.00
_cell.angle_gamma   90.00
#
_symmetry.space_group_name_H-M   'P 1'
#
loop_
_entity.id
_entity.type
_entity.pdbx_description
1 polymer ?
#
loop_
_entity_poly.entity_id
_entity_poly.type
_entity_poly.pdbx_seq_one_letter_code
_entity_poly.pdbx_strand_id
1 'polypeptide(L)'
;MEVVETVPILVEEIRSWSREVLGKWVEDDYVVETWTDIALNLDLIGDFTRGNARLESIVERIRNGQISRRLEITTQQITPLSARVFYVSQLAG
;
A
#
# COMPACT_ATOMS: atom_id res chain seq x y z
N MET A 1 14.49 21.06 19.79
CA MET A 1 14.35 19.78 19.06
C MET A 1 13.95 18.75 20.08
N GLU A 2 12.73 18.23 20.01
CA GLU A 2 12.37 17.05 20.79
C GLU A 2 13.23 15.88 20.30
N VAL A 3 13.84 15.16 21.24
CA VAL A 3 14.53 13.91 20.93
C VAL A 3 13.43 12.90 20.64
N VAL A 4 13.28 12.52 19.38
CA VAL A 4 12.39 11.42 19.01
C VAL A 4 13.06 10.14 19.49
N GLU A 5 12.49 9.51 20.51
CA GLU A 5 12.94 8.18 20.94
C GLU A 5 12.72 7.19 19.79
N THR A 6 13.77 6.45 19.43
CA THR A 6 13.71 5.38 18.44
C THR A 6 13.77 4.03 19.14
N VAL A 7 13.01 3.07 18.63
CA VAL A 7 13.01 1.69 19.12
C VAL A 7 13.55 0.80 17.99
N PRO A 8 14.56 -0.04 18.25
CA PRO A 8 15.01 -1.03 17.27
C PRO A 8 13.89 -2.02 16.95
N ILE A 9 13.70 -2.34 15.66
CA ILE A 9 12.75 -3.34 15.17
C ILE A 9 13.39 -4.13 14.04
N LEU A 10 13.10 -5.43 13.95
CA LEU A 10 13.57 -6.26 12.83
C LEU A 10 12.77 -5.96 11.56
N VAL A 11 13.40 -6.17 10.41
CA VAL A 11 12.78 -5.96 9.09
C VAL A 11 11.56 -6.89 8.93
N GLU A 12 11.65 -8.12 9.40
CA GLU A 12 10.57 -9.10 9.36
C GLU A 12 9.39 -8.69 10.24
N GLU A 13 9.65 -8.07 11.39
CA GLU A 13 8.63 -7.59 12.32
C GLU A 13 7.83 -6.42 11.73
N ILE A 14 8.52 -5.42 11.16
CA ILE A 14 7.84 -4.29 10.52
C ILE A 14 7.07 -4.77 9.28
N ARG A 15 7.63 -5.69 8.49
CA ARG A 15 6.94 -6.29 7.34
C ARG A 15 5.65 -7.00 7.77
N SER A 16 5.72 -7.81 8.83
CA SER A 16 4.57 -8.53 9.37
C SER A 16 3.50 -7.57 9.86
N TRP A 17 3.88 -6.50 10.55
CA TRP A 17 2.96 -5.46 11.02
C TRP A 17 2.26 -4.75 9.86
N SER A 18 3.00 -4.31 8.83
CA SER A 18 2.43 -3.63 7.67
C SER A 18 1.45 -4.52 6.91
N ARG A 19 1.79 -5.81 6.74
CA ARG A 19 0.91 -6.81 6.15
C ARG A 19 -0.37 -6.96 6.94
N GLU A 20 -0.29 -7.08 8.27
CA GLU A 20 -1.45 -7.22 9.15
C GLU A 20 -2.37 -5.98 9.08
N VAL A 21 -1.78 -4.78 9.06
CA VAL A 21 -2.53 -3.53 8.92
C VAL A 21 -3.27 -3.52 7.59
N LEU A 22 -2.59 -3.76 6.47
CA LEU A 22 -3.18 -3.73 5.13
C LEU A 22 -4.23 -4.84 4.92
N GLY A 23 -3.99 -6.05 5.42
CA GLY A 23 -4.91 -7.18 5.30
C GLY A 23 -6.27 -6.99 6.00
N LYS A 24 -6.40 -6.00 6.88
CA LYS A 24 -7.70 -5.61 7.47
C LYS A 24 -8.58 -4.81 6.51
N TRP A 25 -8.00 -4.22 5.46
CA TRP A 25 -8.66 -3.24 4.59
C TRP A 25 -8.65 -3.62 3.12
N VAL A 26 -7.69 -4.43 2.70
CA VAL A 26 -7.51 -4.85 1.31
C VAL A 26 -7.90 -6.32 1.19
N GLU A 27 -8.75 -6.64 0.21
CA GLU A 27 -9.31 -7.98 0.01
C GLU A 27 -8.42 -8.89 -0.84
N ASP A 28 -7.44 -8.32 -1.54
CA ASP A 28 -6.53 -9.02 -2.44
C ASP A 28 -5.16 -9.21 -1.78
N ASP A 29 -4.82 -10.47 -1.46
CA ASP A 29 -3.54 -10.85 -0.85
C ASP A 29 -2.33 -10.40 -1.67
N TYR A 30 -2.40 -10.44 -3.01
CA TYR A 30 -1.30 -9.99 -3.86
C TYR A 30 -1.03 -8.49 -3.68
N VAL A 31 -2.10 -7.69 -3.57
CA VAL A 31 -1.99 -6.25 -3.32
C VAL A 31 -1.43 -6.00 -1.93
N VAL A 32 -1.89 -6.73 -0.91
CA VAL A 32 -1.39 -6.63 0.47
C VAL A 32 0.12 -6.86 0.51
N GLU A 33 0.61 -7.93 -0.11
CA GLU A 33 2.05 -8.21 -0.16
C GLU A 33 2.81 -7.11 -0.94
N THR A 34 2.30 -6.73 -2.11
CA THR A 34 2.96 -5.72 -2.96
C THR A 34 3.09 -4.38 -2.24
N TRP A 35 2.03 -3.90 -1.59
CA TRP A 35 2.05 -2.62 -0.89
C TRP A 35 2.90 -2.67 0.39
N THR A 36 2.91 -3.81 1.07
CA THR A 36 3.79 -4.07 2.22
C THR A 36 5.26 -3.94 1.79
N ASP A 37 5.65 -4.61 0.70
CA ASP A 37 7.03 -4.58 0.23
C ASP A 37 7.43 -3.20 -0.31
N ILE A 38 6.52 -2.47 -0.96
CA ILE A 38 6.76 -1.08 -1.39
C ILE A 38 6.98 -0.16 -0.17
N ALA A 39 6.11 -0.23 0.83
CA ALA A 39 6.21 0.63 2.02
C ALA A 39 7.51 0.38 2.77
N LEU A 40 7.89 -0.89 2.94
CA LEU A 40 9.14 -1.29 3.56
C LEU A 40 10.36 -0.80 2.76
N ASN A 41 10.38 -1.02 1.44
CA ASN A 41 11.50 -0.59 0.60
C ASN A 41 11.71 0.92 0.65
N LEU A 42 10.63 1.71 0.72
CA LEU A 42 10.71 3.16 0.85
C LEU A 42 11.35 3.57 2.19
N ASP A 43 11.00 2.91 3.30
CA ASP A 43 11.65 3.16 4.59
C ASP A 43 13.14 2.78 4.56
N LEU A 44 13.49 1.64 3.94
CA LEU A 44 14.87 1.16 3.86
C LEU A 44 15.79 2.10 3.04
N ILE A 45 15.24 2.87 2.10
CA ILE A 45 15.99 3.88 1.33
C ILE A 45 15.89 5.30 1.93
N GLY A 46 15.29 5.45 3.12
CA GLY A 46 15.19 6.72 3.83
C GLY A 46 14.01 7.61 3.41
N ASP A 47 13.05 7.08 2.66
CA ASP A 47 11.85 7.81 2.22
C ASP A 47 10.64 7.53 3.12
N PHE A 48 10.79 7.93 4.37
CA PHE A 48 9.83 7.63 5.43
C PHE A 48 8.44 8.19 5.16
N THR A 49 8.33 9.33 4.45
CA THR A 49 7.04 9.97 4.14
C THR A 49 6.17 9.16 3.17
N ARG A 50 6.80 8.29 2.38
CA ARG A 50 6.13 7.41 1.42
C ARG A 50 6.14 5.94 1.85
N GLY A 51 6.96 5.57 2.83
CA GLY A 51 6.99 4.24 3.43
C GLY A 51 5.86 4.00 4.44
N ASN A 52 6.15 3.32 5.54
CA ASN A 52 5.12 2.85 6.47
C ASN A 52 4.32 3.97 7.16
N ALA A 53 4.88 5.18 7.29
CA ALA A 53 4.14 6.33 7.80
C ALA A 53 2.92 6.69 6.93
N ARG A 54 2.86 6.22 5.67
CA ARG A 54 1.74 6.48 4.76
C ARG A 54 0.55 5.55 4.96
N LEU A 55 0.70 4.45 5.70
CA LEU A 55 -0.34 3.43 5.85
C LEU A 55 -1.63 3.99 6.44
N GLU A 56 -1.55 4.87 7.43
CA GLU A 56 -2.73 5.51 8.02
C GLU A 56 -3.58 6.25 6.98
N SER A 57 -2.93 7.06 6.14
CA SER A 57 -3.61 7.78 5.05
C SER A 57 -4.20 6.82 4.03
N ILE A 58 -3.50 5.73 3.68
CA ILE A 58 -4.04 4.72 2.74
C ILE A 58 -5.30 4.08 3.31
N VAL A 59 -5.26 3.68 4.59
CA VAL A 59 -6.40 3.09 5.31
C VAL A 59 -7.58 4.05 5.37
N GLU A 60 -7.34 5.34 5.67
CA GLU A 60 -8.39 6.35 5.67
C GLU A 60 -9.04 6.52 4.29
N ARG A 61 -8.24 6.52 3.21
CA ARG A 61 -8.75 6.63 1.85
C ARG A 61 -9.56 5.40 1.43
N ILE A 62 -9.17 4.19 1.87
CA ILE A 62 -9.97 2.97 1.67
C ILE A 62 -11.29 3.07 2.43
N ARG A 63 -11.25 3.50 3.70
CA ARG A 63 -12.42 3.66 4.56
C ARG A 63 -13.41 4.67 3.99
N ASN A 64 -12.91 5.77 3.42
CA ASN A 64 -13.70 6.83 2.80
C ASN A 64 -14.14 6.49 1.36
N GLY A 65 -13.89 5.27 0.88
CA GLY A 65 -14.26 4.83 -0.47
C GLY A 65 -13.46 5.49 -1.59
N GLN A 66 -12.40 6.25 -1.29
CA GLN A 66 -11.55 6.90 -2.29
C GLN A 66 -10.59 5.93 -2.97
N ILE A 67 -10.32 4.80 -2.33
CA ILE A 67 -9.55 3.66 -2.84
C ILE A 67 -10.42 2.42 -2.64
N SER A 68 -10.55 1.59 -3.66
CA SER A 68 -11.27 0.32 -3.55
C SER A 68 -10.52 -0.66 -2.65
N ARG A 69 -11.26 -1.45 -1.86
CA ARG A 69 -10.71 -2.58 -1.08
C ARG A 69 -10.16 -3.70 -1.96
N ARG A 70 -10.70 -3.79 -3.18
CA ARG A 70 -10.28 -4.73 -4.21
C ARG A 70 -9.78 -3.95 -5.42
N LEU A 71 -8.53 -4.20 -5.83
CA LEU A 71 -8.01 -3.62 -7.06
C LEU A 71 -8.57 -4.36 -8.26
N GLU A 72 -9.40 -3.67 -9.00
CA GLU A 72 -9.81 -4.07 -10.34
C GLU A 72 -9.09 -3.18 -11.34
N ILE A 73 -8.45 -3.80 -12.33
CA ILE A 73 -7.80 -3.10 -13.42
C ILE A 73 -8.48 -3.42 -14.74
N THR A 74 -8.50 -2.45 -15.63
CA THR A 74 -8.89 -2.65 -17.03
C THR A 74 -7.75 -2.21 -17.93
N THR A 75 -7.69 -2.80 -19.11
CA THR A 75 -6.65 -2.52 -20.09
C THR A 75 -7.24 -2.08 -21.41
N GLN A 76 -6.62 -1.08 -22.03
CA GLN A 76 -6.90 -0.67 -23.40
C GLN A 76 -5.66 -0.88 -24.27
N GLN A 77 -5.89 -1.20 -25.55
CA GLN A 77 -4.84 -1.31 -26.58
C GLN A 77 -3.70 -2.27 -26.16
N ILE A 78 -4.03 -3.51 -25.78
CA ILE A 78 -3.00 -4.52 -25.57
C ILE A 78 -2.33 -4.82 -26.91
N THR A 79 -1.02 -4.59 -26.99
CA THR A 79 -0.13 -4.99 -28.07
C THR A 79 0.98 -5.89 -27.51
N PRO A 80 1.81 -6.53 -28.34
CA PRO A 80 2.95 -7.31 -27.86
C PRO A 80 3.99 -6.51 -27.06
N LEU A 81 4.00 -5.16 -27.16
CA LEU A 81 5.00 -4.30 -26.53
C LEU A 81 4.42 -3.31 -25.52
N SER A 82 3.10 -3.17 -25.43
CA SER A 82 2.48 -2.14 -24.60
C SER A 82 1.03 -2.47 -24.23
N ALA A 83 0.59 -1.93 -23.11
CA ALA A 83 -0.81 -1.85 -22.73
C ALA A 83 -1.02 -0.56 -21.94
N ARG A 84 -2.21 0.03 -22.05
CA ARG A 84 -2.63 1.11 -21.15
C ARG A 84 -3.50 0.51 -20.05
N VAL A 85 -3.08 0.66 -18.79
CA VAL A 85 -3.77 0.13 -17.61
C VAL A 85 -4.53 1.25 -16.90
N PHE A 86 -5.78 0.99 -16.54
CA PHE A 86 -6.62 1.86 -15.73
C PHE A 86 -7.05 1.13 -14.47
N TYR A 87 -7.17 1.85 -13.36
CA TYR A 87 -7.84 1.33 -12.18
C TYR A 87 -9.35 1.56 -12.33
N VAL A 88 -10.15 0.56 -11.94
CA VAL A 88 -11.60 0.70 -11.83
C VAL A 88 -11.90 1.04 -10.38
N SER A 89 -12.35 2.26 -10.14
CA SER A 89 -12.94 2.61 -8.84
C SER A 89 -14.38 2.14 -8.85
N GLN A 90 -14.67 0.99 -8.23
CA GLN A 90 -16.02 0.75 -7.75
C GLN A 90 -16.18 1.60 -6.48
N LEU A 91 -16.53 2.88 -6.65
CA LEU A 91 -17.02 3.67 -5.52
C LEU A 91 -18.28 2.94 -5.04
N ALA A 92 -18.22 2.34 -3.85
CA ALA A 92 -19.39 1.77 -3.20
C ALA A 92 -20.45 2.87 -3.12
N GLY A 93 -21.58 2.66 -3.82
CA GLY A 93 -22.79 3.45 -3.65
C GLY A 93 -23.44 3.15 -2.31
#